data_AF-A3WA11-F1
#
_entry.id   AF-A3WA11-F1
#
_cell.length_a   1.000
_cell.length_b   1.000
_cell.length_c   1.000
_cell.angle_alpha   90.00
_cell.angle_beta   90.00
_cell.angle_gamma   90.00
#
_symmetry.space_group_name_H-M   'P 1'
#
loop_
_entity.id
_entity.type
_entity.pdbx_description
1 polymer ?
#
loop_
_entity_poly.entity_id
_entity_poly.type
_entity_poly.pdbx_seq_one_letter_code
_entity_poly.pdbx_strand_id
1 'polypeptide(L)'
;MITVILLAAAQPEIPAQSAEPDCSYDLEAMLELDRQAFDQDIPDGGWRGLSREGCHEAAAELIRTWRHQKRDHNSILYWHEGQMRAYAGQTKEAIALFELTRKSQDFDADFGWNHYVDGTVAFLRQDREGLERAKERLATIPEPSNNSFTRPDGTVVQMSWPPNMNVLNRFEYCWGKTYKEAYGGEECTPPADEAD
;
A
#
# COMPACT_ATOMS: atom_id res chain seq x y z
N MET A 1 -61.76 0.62 40.14
CA MET A 1 -60.41 1.23 40.10
C MET A 1 -59.58 0.36 39.16
N ILE A 2 -59.19 0.88 37.99
CA ILE A 2 -58.39 0.15 37.00
C ILE A 2 -57.03 0.83 36.97
N THR A 3 -56.00 0.11 37.40
CA THR A 3 -54.60 0.55 37.33
C THR A 3 -54.05 0.18 35.96
N VAL A 4 -53.67 1.18 35.16
CA VAL A 4 -52.99 0.98 33.88
C VAL A 4 -51.49 1.08 34.14
N ILE A 5 -50.76 -0.01 33.89
CA ILE A 5 -49.29 -0.04 33.92
C ILE A 5 -48.82 0.31 32.50
N LEU A 6 -48.16 1.46 32.35
CA LEU A 6 -47.43 1.80 31.14
C LEU A 6 -46.09 1.06 31.13
N LEU A 7 -45.89 0.13 30.19
CA LEU A 7 -44.55 -0.35 29.83
C LEU A 7 -43.87 0.72 28.98
N ALA A 8 -42.75 1.26 29.48
CA ALA A 8 -41.83 2.04 28.67
C ALA A 8 -40.99 1.09 27.82
N ALA A 9 -41.11 1.18 26.49
CA ALA A 9 -40.22 0.48 25.57
C ALA A 9 -38.87 1.21 25.54
N ALA A 10 -37.79 0.55 25.96
CA ALA A 10 -36.43 1.03 25.75
C ALA A 10 -36.11 0.98 24.24
N GLN A 11 -35.82 2.12 23.64
CA GLN A 11 -35.34 2.19 22.26
C GLN A 11 -33.86 1.76 22.22
N PRO A 12 -33.42 0.99 21.21
CA PRO A 12 -32.01 0.68 21.03
C PRO A 12 -31.25 1.97 20.68
N GLU A 13 -30.17 2.23 21.42
CA GLU A 13 -29.23 3.32 21.10
C GLU A 13 -28.51 2.98 19.79
N ILE A 14 -28.70 3.81 18.77
CA ILE A 14 -27.90 3.73 17.54
C ILE A 14 -26.51 4.23 17.91
N PRO A 15 -25.44 3.43 17.76
CA PRO A 15 -24.09 3.89 18.06
C PRO A 15 -23.76 5.10 17.19
N ALA A 16 -23.16 6.12 17.80
CA ALA A 16 -22.70 7.32 17.11
C ALA A 16 -21.82 6.91 15.93
N GLN A 17 -22.25 7.27 14.72
CA GLN A 17 -21.46 7.11 13.51
C GLN A 17 -20.15 7.87 13.72
N SER A 18 -19.03 7.16 13.74
CA SER A 18 -17.69 7.76 13.81
C SER A 18 -17.58 8.80 12.70
N ALA A 19 -17.23 10.04 13.05
CA ALA A 19 -17.00 11.08 12.06
C ALA A 19 -15.93 10.60 11.07
N GLU A 20 -16.21 10.72 9.78
CA GLU A 20 -15.23 10.46 8.71
C GLU A 20 -13.97 11.32 8.93
N PRO A 21 -12.78 10.82 8.62
CA PRO A 21 -11.55 11.60 8.76
C PRO A 21 -11.61 12.86 7.89
N ASP A 22 -11.05 13.97 8.40
CA ASP A 22 -10.88 15.18 7.61
C ASP A 22 -9.72 14.99 6.64
N CYS A 23 -10.06 14.75 5.36
CA CYS A 23 -9.09 14.56 4.30
C CYS A 23 -8.68 15.85 3.58
N SER A 24 -8.85 17.01 4.22
CA SER A 24 -8.42 18.30 3.68
C SER A 24 -6.90 18.49 3.77
N TYR A 25 -6.34 19.22 2.81
CA TYR A 25 -4.93 19.56 2.74
C TYR A 25 -4.72 20.84 1.93
N ASP A 26 -3.59 21.51 2.15
CA ASP A 26 -3.19 22.68 1.37
C ASP A 26 -2.54 22.22 0.05
N LEU A 27 -3.31 22.26 -1.04
CA LEU A 27 -2.82 21.85 -2.36
C LEU A 27 -1.68 22.75 -2.85
N GLU A 28 -1.72 24.06 -2.59
CA GLU A 28 -0.68 24.99 -3.06
C GLU A 28 0.65 24.66 -2.38
N ALA A 29 0.64 24.50 -1.05
CA ALA A 29 1.84 24.09 -0.31
C ALA A 29 2.40 22.74 -0.80
N MET A 30 1.53 21.75 -1.09
CA MET A 30 1.97 20.46 -1.61
C MET A 30 2.60 20.56 -3.00
N LEU A 31 2.07 21.44 -3.86
CA LEU A 31 2.59 21.68 -5.19
C LEU A 31 3.91 22.47 -5.19
N GLU A 32 4.31 23.08 -4.09
CA GLU A 32 5.63 23.71 -3.96
C GLU A 32 6.74 22.70 -3.64
N LEU A 33 6.42 21.59 -2.96
CA LEU A 33 7.40 20.56 -2.59
C LEU A 33 8.15 19.98 -3.81
N ASP A 34 9.43 19.66 -3.62
CA ASP A 34 10.17 18.83 -4.57
C ASP A 34 9.81 17.34 -4.43
N ARG A 35 10.30 16.48 -5.33
CA ARG A 35 9.97 15.05 -5.30
C ARG A 35 10.39 14.38 -3.99
N GLN A 36 11.52 14.76 -3.42
CA GLN A 36 12.02 14.12 -2.20
C GLN A 36 11.09 14.43 -1.02
N ALA A 37 10.77 15.71 -0.80
CA ALA A 37 9.88 16.13 0.26
C ALA A 37 8.43 15.66 0.04
N PHE A 38 7.98 15.61 -1.22
CA PHE A 38 6.63 15.16 -1.56
C PHE A 38 6.44 13.64 -1.44
N ASP A 39 7.41 12.86 -1.91
CA ASP A 39 7.23 11.42 -2.17
C ASP A 39 8.14 10.52 -1.36
N GLN A 40 9.19 11.00 -0.70
CA GLN A 40 10.17 10.15 -0.03
C GLN A 40 10.44 10.54 1.43
N ASP A 41 9.91 11.68 1.89
CA ASP A 41 9.96 12.05 3.29
C ASP A 41 8.93 11.24 4.10
N ILE A 42 9.40 10.63 5.20
CA ILE A 42 8.72 9.59 5.98
C ILE A 42 8.78 10.01 7.47
N PRO A 43 7.69 9.86 8.25
CA PRO A 43 6.43 9.22 7.88
C PRO A 43 5.38 10.17 7.31
N ASP A 44 5.54 11.48 7.46
CA ASP A 44 4.46 12.46 7.25
C ASP A 44 4.66 13.36 6.03
N GLY A 45 5.74 13.18 5.27
CA GLY A 45 6.06 13.99 4.11
C GLY A 45 5.02 13.91 3.01
N GLY A 46 4.64 15.08 2.47
CA GLY A 46 3.75 15.21 1.31
C GLY A 46 2.45 14.41 1.44
N TRP A 47 2.23 13.47 0.53
CA TRP A 47 1.01 12.67 0.47
C TRP A 47 0.87 11.65 1.61
N ARG A 48 1.96 11.33 2.33
CA ARG A 48 1.93 10.29 3.37
C ARG A 48 1.11 10.67 4.59
N GLY A 49 1.04 11.97 4.92
CA GLY A 49 0.18 12.46 6.01
C GLY A 49 -1.28 12.03 5.82
N LEU A 50 -1.83 12.25 4.62
CA LEU A 50 -3.18 11.81 4.25
C LEU A 50 -3.31 10.28 4.32
N SER A 51 -2.34 9.55 3.77
CA SER A 51 -2.38 8.09 3.80
C SER A 51 -2.41 7.53 5.23
N ARG A 52 -1.64 8.12 6.15
CA ARG A 52 -1.61 7.70 7.56
C ARG A 52 -2.95 7.92 8.25
N GLU A 53 -3.67 8.97 7.88
CA GLU A 53 -5.00 9.30 8.42
C GLU A 53 -6.13 8.49 7.77
N GLY A 54 -5.78 7.56 6.87
CA GLY A 54 -6.74 6.71 6.16
C GLY A 54 -7.36 7.38 4.93
N CYS A 55 -6.93 8.59 4.58
CA CYS A 55 -7.39 9.37 3.44
C CYS A 55 -6.74 8.91 2.12
N HIS A 56 -6.82 7.62 1.83
CA HIS A 56 -6.10 7.00 0.71
C HIS A 56 -6.56 7.53 -0.66
N GLU A 57 -7.85 7.77 -0.86
CA GLU A 57 -8.35 8.34 -2.12
C GLU A 57 -7.83 9.77 -2.33
N ALA A 58 -7.88 10.62 -1.30
CA ALA A 58 -7.33 11.97 -1.35
C ALA A 58 -5.81 11.97 -1.59
N ALA A 59 -5.07 11.06 -0.95
CA ALA A 59 -3.64 10.87 -1.19
C ALA A 59 -3.36 10.47 -2.65
N ALA A 60 -4.17 9.56 -3.23
CA ALA A 60 -4.02 9.16 -4.63
C ALA A 60 -4.26 10.34 -5.60
N GLU A 61 -5.31 11.13 -5.38
CA GLU A 61 -5.58 12.34 -6.18
C GLU A 61 -4.46 13.38 -6.04
N LEU A 62 -3.90 13.54 -4.84
CA LEU A 62 -2.77 14.44 -4.61
C LEU A 62 -1.52 13.98 -5.39
N ILE A 63 -1.15 12.70 -5.34
CA ILE A 63 0.00 12.15 -6.09
C ILE A 63 -0.21 12.36 -7.59
N ARG A 64 -1.41 12.08 -8.10
CA ARG A 64 -1.78 12.31 -9.50
C ARG A 64 -1.60 13.78 -9.88
N THR A 65 -2.16 14.67 -9.08
CA THR A 65 -2.14 16.11 -9.33
C THR A 65 -0.71 16.63 -9.34
N TRP A 66 0.08 16.27 -8.33
CA TRP A 66 1.47 16.70 -8.20
C TRP A 66 2.31 16.24 -9.38
N ARG A 67 2.23 14.96 -9.78
CA ARG A 67 2.95 14.44 -10.95
C ARG A 67 2.64 15.20 -12.23
N HIS A 68 1.37 15.50 -12.48
CA HIS A 68 0.96 16.20 -13.69
C HIS A 68 1.43 17.67 -13.68
N GLN A 69 1.32 18.36 -12.55
CA GLN A 69 1.74 19.77 -12.43
C GLN A 69 3.25 19.92 -12.49
N LYS A 70 4.00 19.07 -11.79
CA LYS A 70 5.47 19.06 -11.81
C LYS A 70 6.05 18.42 -13.07
N ARG A 71 5.21 17.75 -13.89
CA ARG A 71 5.59 16.95 -15.05
C ARG A 71 6.62 15.87 -14.72
N ASP A 72 6.57 15.36 -13.49
CA ASP A 72 7.42 14.27 -13.02
C ASP A 72 6.69 12.95 -13.24
N HIS A 73 7.28 12.08 -14.04
CA HIS A 73 6.72 10.78 -14.40
C HIS A 73 7.61 9.62 -13.92
N ASN A 74 8.34 9.83 -12.81
CA ASN A 74 9.09 8.75 -12.19
C ASN A 74 8.16 7.57 -11.84
N SER A 75 8.57 6.35 -12.20
CA SER A 75 7.75 5.13 -12.01
C SER A 75 7.28 4.95 -10.57
N ILE A 76 8.06 5.38 -9.58
CA ILE A 76 7.70 5.19 -8.16
C ILE A 76 6.45 5.98 -7.78
N LEU A 77 6.22 7.14 -8.39
CA LEU A 77 5.04 7.96 -8.13
C LEU A 77 3.78 7.32 -8.74
N TYR A 78 3.91 6.50 -9.79
CA TYR A 78 2.81 5.68 -10.29
C TYR A 78 2.54 4.50 -9.35
N TRP A 79 3.59 3.89 -8.81
CA TRP A 79 3.46 2.82 -7.81
C TRP A 79 2.72 3.32 -6.56
N HIS A 80 3.15 4.46 -6.00
CA HIS A 80 2.51 5.05 -4.82
C HIS A 80 1.07 5.49 -5.09
N GLU A 81 0.76 6.09 -6.26
CA GLU A 81 -0.65 6.33 -6.62
C GLU A 81 -1.42 5.00 -6.66
N GLY A 82 -0.91 3.99 -7.36
CA GLY A 82 -1.57 2.69 -7.49
C GLY A 82 -1.84 2.04 -6.13
N GLN A 83 -0.89 2.16 -5.20
CA GLN A 83 -1.05 1.66 -3.83
C GLN A 83 -2.15 2.40 -3.08
N MET A 84 -2.21 3.73 -3.18
CA MET A 84 -3.29 4.52 -2.56
C MET A 84 -4.67 4.19 -3.16
N ARG A 85 -4.74 4.00 -4.48
CA ARG A 85 -5.95 3.52 -5.18
C ARG A 85 -6.36 2.13 -4.67
N ALA A 86 -5.41 1.21 -4.50
CA ALA A 86 -5.68 -0.13 -4.00
C ALA A 86 -6.21 -0.11 -2.56
N TYR A 87 -5.62 0.72 -1.69
CA TYR A 87 -6.12 0.95 -0.32
C TYR A 87 -7.54 1.51 -0.30
N ALA A 88 -7.90 2.37 -1.25
CA ALA A 88 -9.24 2.92 -1.42
C ALA A 88 -10.23 1.96 -2.12
N GLY A 89 -9.81 0.75 -2.50
CA GLY A 89 -10.65 -0.21 -3.23
C GLY A 89 -10.84 0.10 -4.72
N GLN A 90 -10.09 1.05 -5.27
CA GLN A 90 -10.09 1.45 -6.69
C GLN A 90 -9.21 0.48 -7.51
N THR A 91 -9.60 -0.80 -7.53
CA THR A 91 -8.78 -1.92 -8.01
C THR A 91 -8.37 -1.79 -9.48
N LYS A 92 -9.27 -1.34 -10.36
CA LYS A 92 -8.98 -1.27 -11.80
C LYS A 92 -7.92 -0.20 -12.10
N GLU A 93 -8.05 0.96 -11.46
CA GLU A 93 -7.14 2.09 -11.55
C GLU A 93 -5.78 1.72 -10.94
N ALA A 94 -5.78 1.08 -9.77
CA ALA A 94 -4.58 0.58 -9.13
C ALA A 94 -3.78 -0.36 -10.02
N ILE A 95 -4.44 -1.37 -10.61
CA ILE A 95 -3.80 -2.31 -11.54
C ILE A 95 -3.18 -1.54 -12.70
N ALA A 96 -3.93 -0.66 -13.38
CA ALA A 96 -3.40 0.09 -14.52
C ALA A 96 -2.13 0.89 -14.16
N LEU A 97 -2.08 1.48 -12.95
CA LEU A 97 -0.92 2.21 -12.46
C LEU A 97 0.27 1.29 -12.15
N PHE A 98 0.03 0.14 -11.52
CA PHE A 98 1.10 -0.84 -11.24
C PHE A 98 1.73 -1.37 -12.53
N GLU A 99 0.91 -1.66 -13.56
CA GLU A 99 1.41 -2.14 -14.85
C GLU A 99 2.37 -1.13 -15.53
N LEU A 100 2.16 0.18 -15.32
CA LEU A 100 3.04 1.26 -15.83
C LEU A 100 4.42 1.30 -15.17
N THR A 101 4.59 0.62 -14.03
CA THR A 101 5.84 0.67 -13.25
C THR A 101 6.83 -0.42 -13.64
N ARG A 102 6.44 -1.32 -14.56
CA ARG A 102 7.31 -2.39 -15.03
C ARG A 102 8.63 -1.87 -15.56
N LYS A 103 9.67 -2.66 -15.32
CA LYS A 103 11.05 -2.41 -15.72
C LYS A 103 11.40 -3.26 -16.95
N SER A 104 12.38 -2.79 -17.73
CA SER A 104 13.00 -3.64 -18.75
C SER A 104 13.62 -4.87 -18.09
N GLN A 105 13.71 -5.98 -18.84
CA GLN A 105 14.25 -7.23 -18.30
C GLN A 105 15.64 -7.05 -17.68
N ASP A 106 16.51 -6.27 -18.33
CA ASP A 106 17.86 -5.98 -17.84
C ASP A 106 17.89 -5.27 -16.48
N PHE A 107 16.96 -4.33 -16.24
CA PHE A 107 16.89 -3.61 -14.95
C PHE A 107 16.16 -4.44 -13.88
N ASP A 108 15.24 -5.29 -14.31
CA ASP A 108 14.45 -6.13 -13.43
C ASP A 108 15.25 -7.31 -12.85
N ALA A 109 16.21 -7.83 -13.62
CA ALA A 109 17.00 -9.00 -13.26
C ALA A 109 17.73 -8.87 -11.92
N ASP A 110 18.08 -7.65 -11.50
CA ASP A 110 18.83 -7.42 -10.27
C ASP A 110 17.97 -7.44 -8.99
N PHE A 111 16.66 -7.19 -9.09
CA PHE A 111 15.79 -6.98 -7.91
C PHE A 111 14.43 -7.68 -7.97
N GLY A 112 14.03 -8.22 -9.12
CA GLY A 112 12.74 -8.90 -9.30
C GLY A 112 11.51 -7.99 -9.17
N TRP A 113 11.65 -6.69 -9.47
CA TRP A 113 10.55 -5.72 -9.34
C TRP A 113 9.28 -6.16 -10.07
N ASN A 114 9.38 -6.65 -11.31
CA ASN A 114 8.23 -7.08 -12.08
C ASN A 114 7.55 -8.31 -11.47
N HIS A 115 8.27 -9.17 -10.73
CA HIS A 115 7.64 -10.27 -10.00
C HIS A 115 6.81 -9.75 -8.83
N TYR A 116 7.26 -8.69 -8.15
CA TYR A 116 6.46 -8.02 -7.15
C TYR A 116 5.23 -7.31 -7.76
N VAL A 117 5.38 -6.65 -8.93
CA VAL A 117 4.26 -6.09 -9.70
C VAL A 117 3.26 -7.20 -10.05
N ASP A 118 3.73 -8.32 -10.60
CA ASP A 118 2.90 -9.45 -11.02
C ASP A 118 2.11 -10.02 -9.83
N GLY A 119 2.77 -10.24 -8.69
CA GLY A 119 2.11 -10.78 -7.49
C GLY A 119 1.06 -9.81 -6.93
N THR A 120 1.37 -8.52 -6.92
CA THR A 120 0.42 -7.47 -6.49
C THR A 120 -0.80 -7.40 -7.41
N VAL A 121 -0.59 -7.42 -8.73
CA VAL A 121 -1.67 -7.42 -9.72
C VAL A 121 -2.49 -8.71 -9.65
N ALA A 122 -1.84 -9.87 -9.45
CA ALA A 122 -2.52 -11.15 -9.31
C ALA A 122 -3.44 -11.18 -8.09
N PHE A 123 -2.95 -10.71 -6.92
CA PHE A 123 -3.78 -10.56 -5.73
C PHE A 123 -5.01 -9.67 -5.99
N LEU A 124 -4.82 -8.51 -6.62
CA LEU A 124 -5.92 -7.59 -6.94
C LEU A 124 -6.91 -8.16 -7.96
N ARG A 125 -6.46 -9.03 -8.87
CA ARG A 125 -7.30 -9.78 -9.81
C ARG A 125 -7.95 -11.01 -9.19
N GLN A 126 -7.65 -11.34 -7.94
CA GLN A 126 -8.05 -12.59 -7.28
C GLN A 126 -7.54 -13.84 -8.03
N ASP A 127 -6.35 -13.73 -8.64
CA ASP A 127 -5.64 -14.81 -9.33
C ASP A 127 -4.61 -15.45 -8.39
N ARG A 128 -5.04 -16.47 -7.64
CA ARG A 128 -4.20 -17.13 -6.63
C ARG A 128 -2.98 -17.80 -7.25
N GLU A 129 -3.19 -18.55 -8.33
CA GLU A 129 -2.09 -19.20 -9.03
C GLU A 129 -1.11 -18.18 -9.61
N GLY A 130 -1.61 -17.02 -10.06
CA GLY A 130 -0.78 -15.89 -10.51
C GLY A 130 0.12 -15.36 -9.40
N LEU A 131 -0.40 -15.23 -8.18
CA LEU A 131 0.36 -14.81 -7.00
C LEU A 131 1.42 -15.85 -6.65
N GLU A 132 1.06 -17.13 -6.58
CA GLU A 132 1.98 -18.24 -6.29
C GLU A 132 3.13 -18.27 -7.30
N ARG A 133 2.83 -18.22 -8.60
CA ARG A 133 3.87 -18.15 -9.65
C ARG A 133 4.76 -16.91 -9.53
N ALA A 134 4.21 -15.77 -9.12
CA ALA A 134 4.99 -14.54 -8.94
C ALA A 134 5.96 -14.66 -7.76
N LYS A 135 5.53 -15.27 -6.65
CA LYS A 135 6.39 -15.60 -5.51
C LYS A 135 7.51 -16.55 -5.91
N GLU A 136 7.18 -17.65 -6.59
CA GLU A 136 8.16 -18.62 -7.06
C GLU A 136 9.25 -17.96 -7.92
N ARG A 137 8.87 -17.06 -8.85
CA ARG A 137 9.83 -16.30 -9.66
C ARG A 137 10.67 -15.33 -8.83
N LEU A 138 10.06 -14.60 -7.91
CA LEU A 138 10.78 -13.67 -7.02
C LEU A 138 11.81 -14.40 -6.15
N ALA A 139 11.50 -15.61 -5.68
CA ALA A 139 12.41 -16.45 -4.89
C ALA A 139 13.67 -16.89 -5.67
N THR A 140 13.66 -16.83 -7.01
CA THR A 140 14.83 -17.19 -7.84
C THR A 140 15.83 -16.05 -8.04
N ILE A 141 15.49 -14.84 -7.61
CA ILE A 141 16.37 -13.68 -7.81
C ILE A 141 17.57 -13.82 -6.86
N PRO A 142 18.82 -13.82 -7.35
CA PRO A 142 19.99 -14.05 -6.52
C PRO A 142 20.24 -12.88 -5.56
N GLU A 143 20.54 -13.19 -4.31
CA GLU A 143 20.93 -12.15 -3.35
C GLU A 143 22.24 -11.47 -3.79
N PRO A 144 22.28 -10.13 -3.86
CA PRO A 144 23.49 -9.42 -4.23
C PRO A 144 24.55 -9.58 -3.14
N SER A 145 25.82 -9.62 -3.54
CA SER A 145 26.94 -9.76 -2.60
C SER A 145 27.04 -8.63 -1.58
N ASN A 146 26.49 -7.45 -1.89
CA ASN A 146 26.26 -6.37 -0.95
C ASN A 146 24.75 -6.10 -0.80
N ASN A 147 24.14 -6.76 0.19
CA ASN A 147 22.73 -6.63 0.53
C ASN A 147 22.52 -5.82 1.83
N SER A 148 23.31 -4.76 2.00
CA SER A 148 23.20 -3.88 3.16
C SER A 148 23.31 -2.41 2.77
N PHE A 149 22.73 -1.53 3.58
CA PHE A 149 22.93 -0.09 3.46
C PHE A 149 23.23 0.53 4.82
N THR A 150 23.96 1.65 4.80
CA THR A 150 24.30 2.40 6.01
C THR A 150 23.37 3.60 6.14
N ARG A 151 22.70 3.71 7.29
CA ARG A 151 21.87 4.88 7.65
C ARG A 151 22.75 6.10 7.95
N PRO A 152 22.19 7.32 7.95
CA PRO A 152 22.93 8.53 8.32
C PRO A 152 23.58 8.48 9.71
N ASP A 153 23.04 7.68 10.63
CA ASP A 153 23.58 7.47 11.98
C ASP A 153 24.74 6.44 12.05
N GLY A 154 25.14 5.88 10.90
CA GLY A 154 26.20 4.87 10.79
C GLY A 154 25.74 3.42 10.98
N THR A 155 24.46 3.18 11.26
CA THR A 155 23.91 1.82 11.40
C THR A 155 23.87 1.11 10.06
N VAL A 156 24.47 -0.08 9.97
CA VAL A 156 24.37 -0.96 8.81
C VAL A 156 23.12 -1.84 8.95
N VAL A 157 22.26 -1.80 7.94
CA VAL A 157 21.02 -2.57 7.88
C VAL A 157 21.15 -3.59 6.76
N GLN A 158 21.05 -4.87 7.10
CA GLN A 158 20.87 -5.94 6.12
C GLN A 158 19.44 -5.90 5.61
N MET A 159 19.24 -5.95 4.29
CA MET A 159 17.90 -6.01 3.73
C MET A 159 17.42 -7.47 3.70
N SER A 160 16.15 -7.71 3.98
CA SER A 160 15.55 -9.01 3.73
C SER A 160 15.56 -9.31 2.23
N TRP A 161 15.85 -10.55 1.87
CA TRP A 161 15.94 -10.98 0.48
C TRP A 161 15.03 -12.19 0.20
N PRO A 162 14.34 -12.23 -0.96
CA PRO A 162 14.23 -11.18 -1.96
C PRO A 162 13.33 -10.01 -1.50
N PRO A 163 13.51 -8.79 -2.04
CA PRO A 163 12.74 -7.63 -1.62
C PRO A 163 11.24 -7.85 -1.85
N ASN A 164 10.39 -7.38 -0.93
CA ASN A 164 8.93 -7.47 -0.99
C ASN A 164 8.33 -8.88 -0.93
N MET A 165 9.12 -9.95 -0.74
CA MET A 165 8.57 -11.31 -0.54
C MET A 165 7.59 -11.35 0.64
N ASN A 166 7.93 -10.65 1.72
CA ASN A 166 7.07 -10.51 2.88
C ASN A 166 5.67 -9.97 2.53
N VAL A 167 5.57 -9.05 1.57
CA VAL A 167 4.27 -8.51 1.14
C VAL A 167 3.46 -9.56 0.37
N LEU A 168 4.09 -10.29 -0.55
CA LEU A 168 3.42 -11.35 -1.30
C LEU A 168 2.98 -12.51 -0.38
N ASN A 169 3.78 -12.83 0.64
CA ASN A 169 3.42 -13.82 1.66
C ASN A 169 2.17 -13.37 2.45
N ARG A 170 2.06 -12.09 2.81
CA ARG A 170 0.86 -11.55 3.45
C ARG A 170 -0.38 -11.65 2.55
N PHE A 171 -0.24 -11.36 1.26
CA PHE A 171 -1.33 -11.51 0.28
C PHE A 171 -1.85 -12.95 0.19
N GLU A 172 -0.95 -13.93 0.23
CA GLU A 172 -1.34 -15.34 0.21
C GLU A 172 -1.96 -15.78 1.54
N TYR A 173 -1.35 -15.40 2.66
CA TYR A 173 -1.83 -15.74 4.01
C TYR A 173 -3.22 -15.17 4.29
N CYS A 174 -3.45 -13.91 3.88
CA CYS A 174 -4.74 -13.22 3.97
C CYS A 174 -5.55 -13.28 2.66
N TRP A 175 -5.52 -14.41 1.96
CA TRP A 175 -6.26 -14.56 0.71
C TRP A 175 -7.76 -14.22 0.86
N GLY A 176 -8.28 -13.42 -0.08
CA GLY A 176 -9.67 -12.97 -0.08
C GLY A 176 -9.96 -11.72 0.78
N LYS A 177 -8.96 -11.21 1.50
CA LYS A 177 -9.04 -9.89 2.16
C LYS A 177 -8.88 -8.75 1.17
N THR A 178 -9.28 -7.54 1.59
CA THR A 178 -8.99 -6.33 0.81
C THR A 178 -7.48 -6.08 0.76
N TYR A 179 -7.03 -5.30 -0.23
CA TYR A 179 -5.63 -4.87 -0.30
C TYR A 179 -5.16 -4.18 0.98
N LYS A 180 -6.05 -3.36 1.57
CA LYS A 180 -5.75 -2.65 2.82
C LYS A 180 -5.45 -3.60 3.98
N GLU A 181 -6.33 -4.57 4.20
CA GLU A 181 -6.16 -5.59 5.23
C GLU A 181 -4.90 -6.44 4.95
N ALA A 182 -4.74 -6.97 3.74
CA ALA A 182 -3.66 -7.89 3.44
C ALA A 182 -2.27 -7.21 3.43
N TYR A 183 -2.16 -5.97 2.98
CA TYR A 183 -0.87 -5.26 2.94
C TYR A 183 -0.43 -4.77 4.32
N GLY A 184 -1.35 -4.13 5.06
CA GLY A 184 -1.04 -3.36 6.26
C GLY A 184 -1.52 -3.97 7.58
N GLY A 185 -2.41 -4.96 7.56
CA GLY A 185 -2.97 -5.59 8.75
C GLY A 185 -1.93 -6.43 9.49
N GLU A 186 -1.81 -6.23 10.80
CA GLU A 186 -0.94 -7.06 11.66
C GLU A 186 -1.40 -8.52 11.63
N GLU A 187 -2.71 -8.75 11.57
CA GLU A 187 -3.34 -10.07 11.46
C GLU A 187 -2.96 -10.83 10.19
N CYS A 188 -2.46 -10.11 9.17
CA CYS A 188 -2.04 -10.69 7.91
C CYS A 188 -0.55 -11.01 7.87
N THR A 189 0.19 -10.77 8.96
CA THR A 189 1.60 -11.17 9.07
C THR A 189 1.69 -12.67 9.35
N PRO A 190 2.28 -13.48 8.45
CA PRO A 190 2.48 -14.90 8.71
C PRO A 190 3.37 -15.12 9.95
N PRO A 191 3.16 -16.20 10.71
CA PRO A 191 4.10 -16.63 11.74
C PRO A 191 5.51 -16.84 11.14
N ALA A 192 6.56 -16.61 11.95
CA ALA A 192 7.96 -16.71 11.48
C ALA A 192 8.31 -18.06 10.85
N ASP A 193 7.67 -19.15 11.27
CA ASP A 193 7.91 -20.51 10.76
C ASP A 193 7.20 -20.82 9.43
N GLU A 194 6.35 -19.91 8.93
CA GLU A 194 5.62 -20.02 7.66
C GLU A 194 6.07 -18.96 6.64
N ALA A 195 7.10 -18.19 6.96
CA ALA A 195 7.59 -17.07 6.14
C ALA A 195 8.70 -17.46 5.13
N ASP A 196 9.21 -18.70 5.21
CA ASP A 196 10.30 -19.25 4.40
C ASP A 196 9.81 -20.04 3.16
#